data_AF-A0A818ZWY3-F1
#
_entry.id   AF-A0A818ZWY3-F1
#
_cell.length_a   1.000
_cell.length_b   1.000
_cell.length_c   1.000
_cell.angle_alpha   90.00
_cell.angle_beta   90.00
_cell.angle_gamma   90.00
#
_symmetry.space_group_name_H-M   'P 1'
#
loop_
_entity.id
_entity.type
_entity.pdbx_description
1 polymer ?
#
loop_
_entity_poly.entity_id
_entity_poly.type
_entity_poly.pdbx_seq_one_letter_code
_entity_poly.pdbx_strand_id
1 'polypeptide(L)'
;MRLSKDTVNSTFKWTDFQLRPNFIIASVIAPEMFDKTHIWLALKQAETILLGKYGIKTLDPSDYNYVGDYVNDDDSHDYKRAGGFNYHNGPEWLWLMGYYLRSKLYWSKEQNDPIIYKQTIKHIRQIISLQIDLFNSNDWKGLPELTNADGRLCPYSCNLQAWSSATLIEALYDLIRS
;
A
#
# COMPACT_ATOMS: atom_id res chain seq x y z
N MET A 1 2.23 20.36 -8.14
CA MET A 1 2.37 19.49 -6.95
C MET A 1 3.39 18.42 -7.30
N ARG A 2 4.51 18.33 -6.58
CA ARG A 2 5.57 17.35 -6.90
C ARG A 2 5.23 16.03 -6.23
N LEU A 3 4.89 15.01 -7.01
CA LEU A 3 4.81 13.63 -6.55
C LEU A 3 6.18 13.17 -6.04
N SER A 4 6.19 12.35 -4.98
CA SER A 4 7.36 11.56 -4.63
C SER A 4 7.59 10.54 -5.74
N LYS A 5 8.67 10.74 -6.50
CA LYS A 5 9.11 9.83 -7.55
C LYS A 5 9.38 8.45 -6.98
N ASP A 6 9.01 7.41 -7.72
CA ASP A 6 9.33 6.03 -7.31
C ASP A 6 10.81 5.71 -7.47
N THR A 7 11.41 6.20 -8.57
CA THR A 7 12.82 5.99 -8.88
C THR A 7 13.50 7.29 -9.34
N VAL A 8 14.83 7.28 -9.34
CA VAL A 8 15.65 8.38 -9.85
C VAL A 8 16.65 7.80 -10.84
N ASN A 9 16.66 8.35 -12.06
CA ASN A 9 17.56 7.93 -13.13
C ASN A 9 17.34 6.50 -13.63
N SER A 10 16.11 6.00 -13.62
CA SER A 10 15.75 4.75 -14.27
C SER A 10 16.13 4.72 -15.76
N THR A 11 16.28 3.51 -16.30
CA THR A 11 16.53 3.27 -17.74
C THR A 11 15.40 3.86 -18.58
N PHE A 12 14.15 3.60 -18.19
CA PHE A 12 12.97 4.17 -18.82
C PHE A 12 12.51 5.39 -18.02
N LYS A 13 12.85 6.59 -18.50
CA LYS A 13 12.68 7.84 -17.73
C LYS A 13 11.27 8.14 -17.22
N TRP A 14 10.23 7.60 -17.85
CA TRP A 14 8.86 7.75 -17.36
C TRP A 14 8.60 6.95 -16.07
N THR A 15 9.36 5.88 -15.81
CA THR A 15 9.22 5.06 -14.60
C THR A 15 9.62 5.80 -13.31
N ASP A 16 10.49 6.81 -13.43
CA ASP A 16 10.80 7.74 -12.31
C ASP A 16 9.54 8.42 -11.78
N PHE A 17 8.54 8.67 -12.64
CA PHE A 17 7.38 9.49 -12.33
C PHE A 17 6.10 8.68 -12.08
N GLN A 18 6.20 7.35 -12.02
CA GLN A 18 5.07 6.52 -11.64
C GLN A 18 4.72 6.78 -10.17
N LEU A 19 3.42 6.97 -9.90
CA LEU A 19 2.93 6.94 -8.53
C LEU A 19 2.86 5.49 -8.08
N ARG A 20 3.75 5.16 -7.13
CA ARG A 20 3.87 3.85 -6.49
C ARG A 20 3.98 4.03 -4.98
N PRO A 21 3.65 3.00 -4.18
CA PRO A 21 3.58 3.13 -2.73
C PRO A 21 4.95 3.10 -2.02
N ASN A 22 6.06 2.89 -2.74
CA ASN A 22 7.37 2.62 -2.13
C ASN A 22 7.89 3.77 -1.25
N PHE A 23 7.58 5.03 -1.58
CA PHE A 23 8.00 6.18 -0.78
C PHE A 23 7.44 6.14 0.66
N ILE A 24 6.32 5.42 0.87
CA ILE A 24 5.69 5.27 2.18
C ILE A 24 6.65 4.56 3.13
N ILE A 25 7.42 3.59 2.65
CA ILE A 25 8.43 2.88 3.46
C ILE A 25 9.48 3.87 3.95
N ALA A 26 10.06 4.64 3.03
CA ALA A 26 11.06 5.65 3.36
C ALA A 26 10.52 6.69 4.36
N SER A 27 9.24 7.08 4.25
CA SER A 27 8.61 8.03 5.17
C SER A 27 8.44 7.52 6.61
N VAL A 28 8.51 6.19 6.82
CA VAL A 28 8.47 5.56 8.15
C VAL A 28 9.89 5.38 8.69
N ILE A 29 10.81 4.93 7.84
CA ILE A 29 12.16 4.54 8.26
C ILE A 29 13.11 5.73 8.40
N ALA A 30 12.97 6.74 7.54
CA ALA A 30 13.81 7.95 7.52
C ALA A 30 12.94 9.21 7.38
N PRO A 31 12.04 9.49 8.35
CA PRO A 31 11.13 10.63 8.27
C PRO A 31 11.85 11.98 8.13
N GLU A 32 13.07 12.11 8.65
CA GLU A 32 13.92 13.28 8.54
C GLU A 32 14.28 13.67 7.09
N MET A 33 14.16 12.74 6.14
CA MET A 33 14.39 12.98 4.72
C MET A 33 13.24 13.73 4.03
N PHE A 34 12.13 13.95 4.75
CA PHE A 34 10.90 14.49 4.19
C PHE A 34 10.54 15.85 4.77
N ASP A 35 10.13 16.76 3.89
CA ASP A 35 9.37 17.93 4.31
C ASP A 35 7.96 17.50 4.74
N LYS A 36 7.58 17.93 5.94
CA LYS A 36 6.28 17.62 6.58
C LYS A 36 5.08 17.92 5.70
N THR A 37 5.10 19.02 4.96
CA THR A 37 3.96 19.43 4.12
C THR A 37 3.89 18.56 2.88
N HIS A 38 5.02 18.34 2.22
CA HIS A 38 5.09 17.52 1.01
C HIS A 38 4.72 16.06 1.27
N ILE A 39 5.24 15.44 2.33
CA ILE A 39 4.92 14.03 2.62
C ILE A 39 3.46 13.85 3.02
N TRP A 40 2.89 14.78 3.79
CA TRP A 40 1.48 14.72 4.14
C TRP A 40 0.57 14.80 2.92
N LEU A 41 0.91 15.68 1.97
CA LEU A 41 0.22 15.78 0.68
C LEU A 41 0.39 14.52 -0.18
N ALA A 42 1.60 13.96 -0.25
CA ALA A 42 1.87 12.71 -0.97
C ALA A 42 1.09 11.52 -0.38
N LEU A 43 1.02 11.42 0.95
CA LEU A 43 0.24 10.39 1.63
C LEU A 43 -1.26 10.52 1.36
N LYS A 44 -1.81 11.74 1.33
CA LYS A 44 -3.21 11.96 0.93
C LYS A 44 -3.48 11.54 -0.51
N GLN A 45 -2.53 11.79 -1.42
CA GLN A 45 -2.66 11.36 -2.80
C GLN A 45 -2.59 9.83 -2.92
N ALA A 46 -1.64 9.18 -2.25
CA ALA A 46 -1.56 7.72 -2.20
C ALA A 46 -2.81 7.09 -1.55
N GLU A 47 -3.34 7.68 -0.48
CA GLU A 47 -4.61 7.29 0.13
C GLU A 47 -5.77 7.37 -0.86
N THR A 48 -5.81 8.41 -1.69
CA THR A 48 -6.89 8.60 -2.67
C THR A 48 -6.79 7.64 -3.86
N ILE A 49 -5.56 7.35 -4.32
CA ILE A 49 -5.32 6.68 -5.61
C ILE A 49 -4.94 5.21 -5.43
N LEU A 50 -4.09 4.90 -4.45
CA LEU A 50 -3.48 3.58 -4.29
C LEU A 50 -4.11 2.74 -3.18
N LEU A 51 -4.78 3.34 -2.20
CA LEU A 51 -5.39 2.58 -1.10
C LEU A 51 -6.46 1.63 -1.63
N GLY A 52 -6.24 0.34 -1.46
CA GLY A 52 -7.20 -0.72 -1.70
C GLY A 52 -7.99 -1.07 -0.44
N LYS A 53 -8.90 -2.05 -0.56
CA LYS A 53 -9.72 -2.48 0.58
C LYS A 53 -8.86 -3.13 1.68
N TYR A 54 -7.93 -3.98 1.25
CA TYR A 54 -7.05 -4.74 2.15
C TYR A 54 -5.57 -4.46 1.92
N GLY A 55 -5.15 -4.21 0.68
CA GLY A 55 -3.77 -3.88 0.34
C GLY A 55 -3.61 -2.48 -0.25
N ILE A 56 -2.39 -2.16 -0.66
CA ILE A 56 -2.07 -0.94 -1.42
C ILE A 56 -1.73 -1.35 -2.85
N LYS A 57 -2.38 -0.72 -3.83
CA LYS A 57 -2.09 -0.91 -5.27
C LYS A 57 -0.64 -0.57 -5.54
N THR A 58 0.07 -1.44 -6.26
CA THR A 58 1.49 -1.23 -6.55
C THR A 58 1.76 -0.20 -7.65
N LEU A 59 0.71 0.24 -8.35
CA LEU A 59 0.78 1.23 -9.42
C LEU A 59 -0.54 2.01 -9.50
N ASP A 60 -0.45 3.28 -9.88
CA ASP A 60 -1.60 4.14 -10.17
C ASP A 60 -2.52 3.53 -11.25
N PRO A 61 -3.83 3.39 -11.00
CA PRO A 61 -4.80 2.89 -11.98
C PRO A 61 -4.89 3.67 -13.29
N SER A 62 -4.45 4.93 -13.32
CA SER A 62 -4.39 5.76 -14.52
C SER A 62 -3.15 5.50 -15.39
N ASP A 63 -2.13 4.79 -14.87
CA ASP A 63 -0.95 4.42 -15.63
C ASP A 63 -1.31 3.39 -16.71
N TYR A 64 -0.74 3.57 -17.91
CA TYR A 64 -0.97 2.67 -19.03
C TYR A 64 -0.63 1.20 -18.69
N ASN A 65 0.34 0.95 -17.83
CA ASN A 65 0.78 -0.40 -17.46
C ASN A 65 -0.02 -1.03 -16.32
N TYR A 66 -1.04 -0.34 -15.77
CA TYR A 66 -1.84 -0.87 -14.68
C TYR A 66 -2.70 -2.07 -15.11
N VAL A 67 -2.54 -3.19 -14.41
CA VAL A 67 -3.37 -4.39 -14.47
C VAL A 67 -3.54 -4.96 -13.06
N GLY A 68 -4.69 -4.68 -12.45
CA GLY A 68 -4.94 -4.98 -11.03
C GLY A 68 -5.17 -6.46 -10.66
N ASP A 69 -5.51 -7.32 -11.62
CA ASP A 69 -5.83 -8.72 -11.36
C ASP A 69 -4.68 -9.62 -11.81
N TYR A 70 -3.99 -10.23 -10.85
CA TYR A 70 -2.82 -11.09 -11.08
C TYR A 70 -3.23 -12.53 -11.43
N VAL A 71 -2.63 -13.03 -12.52
CA VAL A 71 -2.78 -14.40 -13.02
C VAL A 71 -1.38 -14.89 -13.42
N ASN A 72 -0.82 -15.80 -12.63
CA ASN A 72 0.59 -16.21 -12.78
C ASN A 72 0.83 -17.08 -14.03
N ASP A 73 -0.16 -17.87 -14.42
CA ASP A 73 -0.12 -18.82 -15.53
C ASP A 73 -0.85 -18.31 -16.78
N ASP A 74 -1.00 -16.98 -16.90
CA ASP A 74 -1.58 -16.36 -18.09
C ASP A 74 -0.71 -16.69 -19.33
N ASP A 75 -1.23 -17.52 -20.23
CA ASP A 75 -0.53 -17.99 -21.44
C ASP A 75 -0.75 -17.09 -22.67
N SER A 76 -1.43 -15.95 -22.49
CA SER A 76 -1.78 -15.06 -23.58
C SER A 76 -0.55 -14.33 -24.15
N HIS A 77 -0.77 -13.65 -25.27
CA HIS A 77 0.24 -12.77 -25.87
C HIS A 77 0.17 -11.32 -25.37
N ASP A 78 -0.63 -11.02 -24.34
CA ASP A 78 -0.65 -9.70 -23.70
C ASP A 78 0.58 -9.54 -22.80
N TYR A 79 1.56 -8.75 -23.24
CA TYR A 79 2.81 -8.55 -22.50
C TYR A 79 2.61 -8.06 -21.06
N LYS A 80 1.48 -7.40 -20.76
CA LYS A 80 1.21 -6.91 -19.40
C LYS A 80 0.82 -8.02 -18.45
N ARG A 81 0.37 -9.17 -18.96
CA ARG A 81 -0.20 -10.28 -18.18
C ARG A 81 0.60 -11.57 -18.31
N ALA A 82 1.10 -11.84 -19.51
CA ALA A 82 1.76 -13.10 -19.87
C ALA A 82 2.79 -13.51 -18.82
N GLY A 83 2.64 -14.74 -18.30
CA GLY A 83 3.51 -15.28 -17.24
C GLY A 83 3.51 -14.47 -15.94
N GLY A 84 2.41 -13.79 -15.61
CA GLY A 84 2.29 -13.02 -14.37
C GLY A 84 3.02 -11.67 -14.37
N PHE A 85 3.29 -11.09 -15.54
CA PHE A 85 4.07 -9.83 -15.63
C PHE A 85 3.50 -8.66 -14.79
N ASN A 86 2.20 -8.69 -14.48
CA ASN A 86 1.57 -7.67 -13.66
C ASN A 86 1.70 -7.86 -12.14
N TYR A 87 2.48 -8.81 -11.63
CA TYR A 87 2.64 -9.07 -10.19
C TYR A 87 2.90 -7.80 -9.34
N HIS A 88 3.62 -6.83 -9.92
CA HIS A 88 3.91 -5.52 -9.31
C HIS A 88 3.35 -4.33 -10.10
N ASN A 89 2.39 -4.52 -11.01
CA ASN A 89 1.80 -3.44 -11.82
C ASN A 89 0.29 -3.30 -11.62
N GLY A 90 -0.18 -3.34 -10.39
CA GLY A 90 -1.60 -3.12 -10.08
C GLY A 90 -2.12 -3.85 -8.84
N PRO A 91 -1.76 -5.13 -8.60
CA PRO A 91 -2.26 -5.89 -7.47
C PRO A 91 -2.07 -5.15 -6.14
N GLU A 92 -2.95 -5.44 -5.20
CA GLU A 92 -3.00 -4.78 -3.89
C GLU A 92 -2.20 -5.58 -2.87
N TRP A 93 -1.05 -5.05 -2.45
CA TRP A 93 -0.14 -5.77 -1.55
C TRP A 93 -0.41 -5.40 -0.09
N LEU A 94 -0.54 -6.40 0.78
CA LEU A 94 -1.01 -6.19 2.16
C LEU A 94 0.09 -5.67 3.09
N TRP A 95 1.34 -6.08 2.94
CA TRP A 95 2.42 -5.60 3.81
C TRP A 95 2.63 -4.08 3.73
N LEU A 96 2.35 -3.47 2.56
CA LEU A 96 2.39 -2.02 2.36
C LEU A 96 1.32 -1.30 3.17
N MET A 97 0.21 -1.97 3.51
CA MET A 97 -0.82 -1.41 4.39
C MET A 97 -0.22 -1.07 5.77
N GLY A 98 0.61 -1.96 6.33
CA GLY A 98 1.29 -1.70 7.60
C GLY A 98 2.13 -0.41 7.56
N TYR A 99 2.98 -0.26 6.54
CA TYR A 99 3.77 0.96 6.35
C TYR A 99 2.91 2.20 6.13
N TYR A 100 1.83 2.10 5.37
CA TYR A 100 0.87 3.19 5.18
C TYR A 100 0.25 3.65 6.50
N LEU A 101 -0.24 2.72 7.32
CA LEU A 101 -0.84 3.04 8.62
C LEU A 101 0.17 3.71 9.55
N ARG A 102 1.39 3.16 9.64
CA ARG A 102 2.49 3.74 10.43
C ARG A 102 2.84 5.15 9.97
N SER A 103 3.02 5.35 8.66
CA SER A 103 3.33 6.64 8.07
C SER A 103 2.24 7.67 8.33
N LYS A 104 0.97 7.32 8.07
CA LYS A 104 -0.18 8.19 8.33
C LYS A 104 -0.26 8.59 9.79
N LEU A 105 -0.08 7.65 10.72
CA LEU A 105 -0.10 7.92 12.15
C LEU A 105 0.97 8.93 12.53
N TYR A 106 2.24 8.67 12.16
CA TYR A 106 3.37 9.55 12.45
C TYR A 106 3.13 10.95 11.89
N TRP A 107 2.89 11.07 10.59
CA TRP A 107 2.78 12.38 9.93
C TRP A 107 1.52 13.15 10.30
N SER A 108 0.47 12.48 10.80
CA SER A 108 -0.70 13.15 11.35
C SER A 108 -0.42 13.84 12.69
N LYS A 109 0.45 13.26 13.54
CA LYS A 109 0.93 13.92 14.76
C LYS A 109 1.76 15.13 14.42
N GLU A 110 2.66 14.96 13.46
CA GLU A 110 3.53 16.04 13.00
C GLU A 110 2.72 17.23 12.50
N GLN A 111 1.48 17.07 12.00
CA GLN A 111 0.60 18.19 11.63
C GLN A 111 0.33 19.17 12.77
N ASN A 112 0.46 18.76 14.03
CA ASN A 112 0.13 19.56 15.21
C ASN A 112 -1.34 20.07 15.20
N ASP A 113 -2.23 19.27 14.60
CA ASP A 113 -3.67 19.54 14.53
C ASP A 113 -4.44 18.37 15.18
N PRO A 114 -5.08 18.58 16.35
CA PRO A 114 -5.83 17.55 17.04
C PRO A 114 -7.00 16.95 16.24
N ILE A 115 -7.60 17.73 15.33
CA ILE A 115 -8.70 17.27 14.47
C ILE A 115 -8.16 16.27 13.45
N ILE A 116 -7.06 16.62 12.77
CA ILE A 116 -6.39 15.73 11.81
C ILE A 116 -5.95 14.43 12.49
N TYR A 117 -5.34 14.53 13.68
CA TYR A 117 -4.89 13.37 14.43
C TYR A 117 -6.05 12.44 14.78
N LYS A 118 -7.13 12.99 15.37
CA LYS A 118 -8.33 12.21 15.75
C LYS A 118 -8.99 11.54 14.55
N GLN A 119 -9.11 12.24 13.41
CA GLN A 119 -9.64 11.68 12.17
C GLN A 119 -8.76 10.54 11.64
N THR A 120 -7.43 10.72 11.69
CA THR A 120 -6.47 9.70 11.27
C THR A 120 -6.58 8.44 12.12
N ILE A 121 -6.65 8.56 13.44
CA ILE A 121 -6.85 7.41 14.35
C ILE A 121 -8.15 6.66 14.03
N LYS A 122 -9.24 7.38 13.75
CA LYS A 122 -10.52 6.76 13.35
C LYS A 122 -10.36 5.98 12.05
N HIS A 123 -9.72 6.57 11.05
CA HIS A 123 -9.48 5.94 9.75
C HIS A 123 -8.59 4.68 9.87
N ILE A 124 -7.49 4.77 10.61
CA ILE A 124 -6.60 3.63 10.89
C ILE A 124 -7.36 2.48 11.55
N ARG A 125 -8.21 2.76 12.55
CA ARG A 125 -9.03 1.73 13.21
C ARG A 125 -10.02 1.06 12.26
N GLN A 126 -10.61 1.81 11.33
CA GLN A 126 -11.50 1.24 10.31
C GLN A 126 -10.74 0.28 9.40
N ILE A 127 -9.54 0.65 8.94
CA ILE A 127 -8.71 -0.24 8.11
C ILE A 127 -8.31 -1.49 8.89
N ILE A 128 -7.84 -1.34 10.14
CA ILE A 128 -7.48 -2.48 11.00
C ILE A 128 -8.67 -3.43 11.17
N SER A 129 -9.89 -2.90 11.35
CA SER A 129 -11.10 -3.74 11.42
C SER A 129 -11.27 -4.58 10.16
N LEU A 130 -11.07 -4.00 8.97
CA LEU A 130 -11.14 -4.74 7.70
C LEU A 130 -10.06 -5.83 7.62
N GLN A 131 -8.85 -5.58 8.13
CA GLN A 131 -7.80 -6.61 8.19
C GLN A 131 -8.17 -7.76 9.12
N ILE A 132 -8.78 -7.45 10.27
CA ILE A 132 -9.25 -8.45 11.23
C ILE A 132 -10.38 -9.28 10.62
N ASP A 133 -11.31 -8.67 9.90
CA ASP A 133 -12.38 -9.38 9.19
C ASP A 133 -11.80 -10.32 8.13
N LEU A 134 -10.82 -9.86 7.34
CA LEU A 134 -10.11 -10.69 6.36
C LEU A 134 -9.39 -11.87 7.04
N PHE A 135 -8.63 -11.61 8.10
CA PHE A 135 -7.95 -12.64 8.90
C PHE A 135 -8.92 -13.69 9.42
N ASN A 136 -10.09 -13.27 9.92
CA ASN A 136 -11.10 -14.15 10.46
C ASN A 136 -11.79 -15.00 9.39
N SER A 137 -12.03 -14.42 8.20
CA SER A 137 -12.61 -15.11 7.06
C SER A 137 -11.65 -16.10 6.38
N ASN A 138 -10.35 -15.94 6.60
CA ASN A 138 -9.34 -16.81 6.04
C ASN A 138 -9.23 -18.11 6.86
N ASP A 139 -9.34 -19.26 6.19
CA ASP A 139 -9.23 -20.59 6.82
C ASP A 139 -7.87 -20.78 7.52
N TRP A 140 -6.82 -20.15 6.99
CA TRP A 140 -5.46 -20.23 7.50
C TRP A 140 -5.19 -19.30 8.69
N LYS A 141 -6.18 -18.50 9.11
CA LYS A 141 -6.07 -17.49 10.17
C LYS A 141 -4.84 -16.61 9.96
N GLY A 142 -4.84 -15.95 8.80
CA GLY A 142 -3.72 -15.16 8.32
C GLY A 142 -4.11 -14.13 7.29
N LEU A 143 -3.16 -13.26 6.96
CA LEU A 143 -3.30 -12.30 5.89
C LEU A 143 -2.59 -12.80 4.63
N PRO A 144 -3.21 -12.69 3.45
CA PRO A 144 -2.58 -13.07 2.21
C PRO A 144 -1.42 -12.14 1.84
N GLU A 145 -0.61 -12.57 0.89
CA GLU A 145 0.44 -11.74 0.30
C GLU A 145 -0.15 -10.52 -0.44
N LEU A 146 -1.13 -10.77 -1.30
CA LEU A 146 -1.78 -9.76 -2.11
C LEU A 146 -3.25 -10.10 -2.37
N THR A 147 -4.00 -9.10 -2.79
CA THR A 147 -5.33 -9.24 -3.39
C THR A 147 -5.31 -8.71 -4.81
N ASN A 148 -6.24 -9.20 -5.61
CA ASN A 148 -6.60 -8.58 -6.89
C ASN A 148 -7.31 -7.24 -6.63
N ALA A 149 -7.71 -6.53 -7.69
CA ALA A 149 -8.25 -5.19 -7.53
C ALA A 149 -9.50 -5.17 -6.62
N ASP A 150 -9.62 -4.11 -5.83
CA ASP A 150 -10.75 -3.87 -4.92
C ASP A 150 -10.88 -4.93 -3.81
N GLY A 151 -9.77 -5.54 -3.42
CA GLY A 151 -9.73 -6.59 -2.41
C GLY A 151 -10.29 -7.94 -2.86
N ARG A 152 -10.45 -8.17 -4.17
CA ARG A 152 -10.85 -9.49 -4.69
C ARG A 152 -9.78 -10.54 -4.35
N LEU A 153 -10.23 -11.76 -4.05
CA LEU A 153 -9.33 -12.88 -3.80
C LEU A 153 -8.42 -13.10 -5.03
N CYS A 154 -7.12 -13.28 -4.79
CA CYS A 154 -6.18 -13.73 -5.79
C CYS A 154 -5.83 -15.21 -5.55
N PRO A 155 -6.23 -16.14 -6.44
CA PRO A 155 -5.91 -17.56 -6.28
C PRO A 155 -4.41 -17.89 -6.28
N TYR A 156 -3.60 -17.03 -6.90
CA TYR A 156 -2.14 -17.20 -6.99
C TYR A 156 -1.39 -16.56 -5.81
N SER A 157 -2.09 -15.86 -4.92
CA SER A 157 -1.48 -15.28 -3.72
C SER A 157 -1.20 -16.36 -2.68
N CYS A 158 -0.06 -16.25 -1.98
CA CYS A 158 0.11 -16.97 -0.73
C CYS A 158 -1.00 -16.55 0.26
N ASN A 159 -1.71 -17.53 0.87
CA ASN A 159 -2.83 -17.28 1.78
C ASN A 159 -2.40 -16.78 3.17
N LEU A 160 -1.16 -17.08 3.58
CA LEU A 160 -0.59 -16.71 4.87
C LEU A 160 0.82 -16.19 4.64
N GLN A 161 0.98 -14.87 4.61
CA GLN A 161 2.27 -14.26 4.29
C GLN A 161 2.85 -13.50 5.47
N ALA A 162 4.10 -13.83 5.82
CA ALA A 162 4.74 -13.36 7.05
C ALA A 162 4.83 -11.83 7.11
N TRP A 163 5.23 -11.18 6.00
CA TRP A 163 5.36 -9.72 5.97
C TRP A 163 4.03 -8.99 6.11
N SER A 164 2.91 -9.59 5.70
CA SER A 164 1.59 -8.95 5.72
C SER A 164 1.11 -8.83 7.15
N SER A 165 1.30 -9.91 7.91
CA SER A 165 1.03 -9.94 9.35
C SER A 165 2.02 -9.08 10.14
N ALA A 166 3.32 -9.17 9.84
CA ALA A 166 4.36 -8.47 10.59
C ALA A 166 4.18 -6.94 10.55
N THR A 167 4.01 -6.35 9.37
CA THR A 167 3.89 -4.89 9.26
C THR A 167 2.56 -4.36 9.84
N LEU A 168 1.50 -5.16 9.83
CA LEU A 168 0.26 -4.82 10.53
C LEU A 168 0.45 -4.81 12.05
N ILE A 169 1.18 -5.79 12.59
CA ILE A 169 1.53 -5.84 14.02
C ILE A 169 2.35 -4.62 14.42
N GLU A 170 3.32 -4.20 13.60
CA GLU A 170 4.07 -2.96 13.83
C GLU A 170 3.14 -1.73 13.85
N ALA A 171 2.19 -1.64 12.93
CA ALA A 171 1.21 -0.55 12.91
C ALA A 171 0.33 -0.53 14.17
N LEU A 172 -0.09 -1.71 14.66
CA LEU A 172 -0.83 -1.85 15.90
C LEU A 172 0.01 -1.43 17.11
N TYR A 173 1.28 -1.85 17.15
CA TYR A 173 2.22 -1.48 18.20
C TYR A 173 2.40 0.04 18.31
N ASP A 174 2.56 0.71 17.16
CA ASP A 174 2.68 2.17 17.10
C ASP A 174 1.39 2.86 17.53
N LEU A 175 0.21 2.35 17.11
CA LEU A 175 -1.10 2.86 17.49
C LEU A 175 -1.39 2.73 18.99
N ILE A 176 -0.97 1.63 19.63
CA ILE A 176 -1.18 1.43 21.07
C ILE A 176 -0.30 2.38 21.90
N ARG A 177 0.88 2.73 21.38
CA ARG A 177 1.81 3.69 22.01
C ARG A 177 1.59 5.13 21.58
N SER A 178 0.58 5.41 20.75
CA SER A 178 0.41 6.71 20.12
C SER A 178 -0.25 7.75 21.01
#